data_AF-A0AA39XNP6-F1
#
_entry.id   AF-A0AA39XNP6-F1
#
_cell.length_a   1.000
_cell.length_b   1.000
_cell.length_c   1.000
_cell.angle_alpha   90.00
_cell.angle_beta   90.00
_cell.angle_gamma   90.00
#
_symmetry.space_group_name_H-M   'P 1'
#
loop_
_entity.id
_entity.type
_entity.pdbx_description
1 polymer ?
#
loop_
_entity_poly.entity_id
_entity_poly.type
_entity_poly.pdbx_seq_one_letter_code
_entity_poly.pdbx_strand_id
1 'polypeptide(L)'
;IGYNILDNFIYGRQNAGNGTYNLVRISGSGGSSAILNLGATVAGNVGDIDSDGYYWMASGGQGWWRIDLRPGSATYGTVVESGTADALGYGIADWVYIPSAGRWLYAVATNSPGANTSTLLRFSMDTHTWSVVRQYTGTPSSTWGAQYGINTGILYASDNTGGQIWSFPIDGSAPTHVTDGPPSGQNDGARCVLNIL
;
A
#
# COMPACT_ATOMS: atom_id res chain seq x y z
N ILE A 1 0.61 2.32 5.42
CA ILE A 1 1.84 2.48 6.24
C ILE A 1 2.85 1.40 5.85
N GLY A 2 4.14 1.53 6.14
CA GLY A 2 5.14 0.49 5.81
C GLY A 2 6.20 0.29 6.88
N TYR A 3 6.62 -0.95 7.10
CA TYR A 3 7.72 -1.29 8.01
C TYR A 3 9.05 -1.33 7.27
N ASN A 4 10.04 -0.60 7.79
CA ASN A 4 11.39 -0.55 7.23
C ASN A 4 12.31 -1.53 7.97
N ILE A 5 12.75 -2.57 7.27
CA ILE A 5 13.67 -3.57 7.82
C ILE A 5 15.06 -3.00 8.14
N LEU A 6 15.43 -1.85 7.56
CA LEU A 6 16.76 -1.27 7.73
C LEU A 6 16.93 -0.54 9.06
N ASP A 7 15.84 -0.10 9.69
CA ASP A 7 15.89 0.68 10.94
C ASP A 7 14.86 0.26 12.00
N ASN A 8 14.00 -0.72 11.70
CA ASN A 8 12.94 -1.23 12.58
C ASN A 8 11.85 -0.20 12.96
N PHE A 9 11.58 0.78 12.10
CA PHE A 9 10.45 1.69 12.26
C PHE A 9 9.31 1.35 11.30
N ILE A 10 8.09 1.64 11.74
CA ILE A 10 6.95 1.81 10.83
C ILE A 10 6.94 3.27 10.39
N TYR A 11 6.76 3.52 9.09
CA TYR A 11 6.53 4.84 8.54
C TYR A 11 5.10 4.96 8.02
N GLY A 12 4.53 6.14 8.19
CA GLY A 12 3.18 6.44 7.76
C GLY A 12 2.99 7.93 7.54
N ARG A 13 2.05 8.26 6.66
CA ARG A 13 1.64 9.64 6.44
C ARG A 13 0.58 10.02 7.48
N GLN A 14 0.75 11.19 8.11
CA GLN A 14 -0.21 11.77 9.04
C GLN A 14 -0.70 13.13 8.55
N ASN A 15 -1.99 13.43 8.74
CA ASN A 15 -2.51 14.79 8.57
C ASN A 15 -1.99 15.71 9.68
N ALA A 16 -1.36 16.83 9.32
CA ALA A 16 -0.79 17.78 10.26
C ALA A 16 -1.83 18.76 10.86
N GLY A 17 -3.09 18.68 10.46
CA GLY A 17 -4.19 19.51 10.97
C GLY A 17 -4.26 20.93 10.38
N ASN A 18 -3.39 21.26 9.43
CA ASN A 18 -3.28 22.58 8.80
C ASN A 18 -3.33 22.53 7.26
N GLY A 19 -3.88 21.44 6.70
CA GLY A 19 -3.91 21.19 5.26
C GLY A 19 -2.59 20.66 4.68
N THR A 20 -1.59 20.35 5.52
CA THR A 20 -0.35 19.68 5.12
C THR A 20 -0.25 18.28 5.70
N TYR A 21 0.74 17.53 5.23
CA TYR A 21 1.00 16.16 5.65
C TYR A 21 2.41 16.00 6.19
N ASN A 22 2.55 15.12 7.19
CA ASN A 22 3.85 14.72 7.71
C ASN A 22 4.11 13.26 7.36
N LEU A 23 5.36 12.92 7.08
CA LEU A 23 5.83 11.56 7.23
C LEU A 23 6.25 11.36 8.68
N VAL A 24 5.67 10.36 9.31
CA VAL A 24 5.89 10.01 10.71
C VAL A 24 6.55 8.64 10.75
N ARG A 25 7.52 8.49 11.66
CA ARG A 25 8.04 7.18 12.04
C ARG A 25 7.49 6.78 13.41
N ILE A 26 7.30 5.48 13.61
CA ILE A 26 6.76 4.88 14.83
C ILE A 26 7.72 3.75 15.23
N SER A 27 8.25 3.82 16.47
CA SER A 27 9.16 2.81 17.02
C SER A 27 8.40 1.56 17.45
N GLY A 28 9.14 0.46 17.66
CA GLY A 28 8.58 -0.76 18.27
C GLY A 28 8.03 -0.58 19.69
N SER A 29 8.36 0.53 20.37
CA SER A 29 7.77 0.91 21.67
C SER A 29 6.53 1.80 21.54
N GLY A 30 6.08 2.10 20.31
CA GLY A 30 4.93 2.96 20.03
C GLY A 30 5.22 4.46 20.05
N GLY A 31 6.47 4.87 20.32
CA GLY A 31 6.89 6.26 20.24
C GLY A 31 6.87 6.74 18.79
N SER A 32 6.31 7.93 18.53
CA SER A 32 6.20 8.46 17.17
C SER A 32 6.80 9.87 17.05
N SER A 33 7.33 10.17 15.86
CA SER A 33 7.89 11.49 15.55
C SER A 33 7.73 11.80 14.06
N ALA A 34 7.31 13.02 13.73
CA ALA A 34 7.39 13.52 12.36
C ALA A 34 8.87 13.68 11.96
N ILE A 35 9.22 13.18 10.77
CA ILE A 35 10.58 13.25 10.22
C ILE A 35 10.69 14.12 8.97
N LEU A 36 9.56 14.39 8.31
CA LEU A 36 9.47 15.21 7.11
C LEU A 36 8.10 15.86 7.03
N ASN A 37 8.05 17.16 6.74
CA ASN A 37 6.83 17.80 6.25
C ASN A 37 6.74 17.57 4.74
N LEU A 38 5.70 16.87 4.30
CA LEU A 38 5.46 16.52 2.91
C LEU A 38 4.74 17.64 2.12
N GLY A 39 4.36 18.74 2.79
CA GLY A 39 3.54 19.80 2.21
C GLY A 39 2.11 19.33 1.91
N ALA A 40 1.38 20.16 1.15
CA ALA A 40 0.01 19.86 0.73
C ALA A 40 -0.06 19.02 -0.57
N THR A 41 1.01 19.04 -1.38
CA THR A 41 1.04 18.41 -2.71
C THR A 41 1.24 16.90 -2.68
N VAL A 42 1.79 16.36 -1.59
CA VAL A 42 1.96 14.92 -1.37
C VAL A 42 0.76 14.39 -0.59
N ALA A 43 -0.40 14.42 -1.24
CA ALA A 43 -1.69 14.01 -0.66
C ALA A 43 -1.95 12.49 -0.78
N GLY A 44 -0.90 11.68 -0.63
CA GLY A 44 -1.02 10.22 -0.72
C GLY A 44 -1.87 9.64 0.40
N ASN A 45 -2.75 8.69 0.05
CA ASN A 45 -3.53 7.87 0.98
C ASN A 45 -2.98 6.45 1.13
N VAL A 46 -1.98 6.10 0.32
CA VAL A 46 -1.39 4.76 0.20
C VAL A 46 0.09 4.85 0.51
N GLY A 47 0.67 3.81 1.14
CA GLY A 47 2.12 3.67 1.13
C GLY A 47 2.68 2.42 1.80
N ASP A 48 3.80 1.92 1.25
CA ASP A 48 4.57 0.78 1.75
C ASP A 48 6.07 0.98 1.45
N ILE A 49 6.95 0.21 2.08
CA ILE A 49 8.42 0.33 1.97
C ILE A 49 8.99 -0.85 1.20
N ASP A 50 9.86 -0.58 0.23
CA ASP A 50 10.57 -1.63 -0.48
C ASP A 50 11.76 -2.20 0.30
N SER A 51 12.35 -3.29 -0.20
CA SER A 51 13.50 -3.94 0.47
C SER A 51 14.76 -3.07 0.47
N ASP A 52 14.82 -2.08 -0.41
CA ASP A 52 15.93 -1.14 -0.51
C ASP A 52 15.78 0.04 0.46
N GLY A 53 14.66 0.15 1.18
CA GLY A 53 14.39 1.21 2.15
C GLY A 53 13.78 2.47 1.55
N TYR A 54 13.17 2.39 0.36
CA TYR A 54 12.36 3.47 -0.17
C TYR A 54 10.90 3.32 0.22
N TYR A 55 10.32 4.39 0.74
CA TYR A 55 8.88 4.48 0.96
C TYR A 55 8.18 4.96 -0.30
N TRP A 56 7.29 4.13 -0.81
CA TRP A 56 6.45 4.44 -1.94
C TRP A 56 5.10 4.92 -1.43
N MET A 57 4.61 6.04 -1.98
CA MET A 57 3.29 6.57 -1.71
C MET A 57 2.49 6.78 -2.99
N ALA A 58 1.16 6.68 -2.88
CA ALA A 58 0.26 7.12 -3.95
C ALA A 58 -1.01 7.81 -3.44
N SER A 59 -1.60 8.63 -4.31
CA SER A 59 -2.91 9.24 -4.15
C SER A 59 -3.87 8.60 -5.14
N GLY A 60 -4.74 7.72 -4.66
CA GLY A 60 -5.69 6.96 -5.47
C GLY A 60 -5.06 6.08 -6.55
N GLY A 61 -3.77 5.73 -6.42
CA GLY A 61 -2.99 5.04 -7.45
C GLY A 61 -2.56 5.93 -8.62
N GLN A 62 -2.87 7.23 -8.62
CA GLN A 62 -2.56 8.14 -9.73
C GLN A 62 -1.25 8.90 -9.49
N GLY A 63 -1.26 9.89 -8.60
CA GLY A 63 -0.03 10.58 -8.19
C GLY A 63 0.80 9.65 -7.32
N TRP A 64 2.11 9.55 -7.56
CA TRP A 64 3.01 8.70 -6.79
C TRP A 64 4.32 9.41 -6.41
N TRP A 65 4.91 8.96 -5.31
CA TRP A 65 6.16 9.49 -4.76
C TRP A 65 7.04 8.37 -4.23
N ARG A 66 8.35 8.51 -4.38
CA ARG A 66 9.38 7.67 -3.76
C ARG A 66 10.21 8.51 -2.80
N ILE A 67 10.23 8.11 -1.53
CA ILE A 67 10.93 8.80 -0.45
C ILE A 67 12.06 7.91 0.04
N ASP A 68 13.25 8.49 0.21
CA ASP A 68 14.41 7.76 0.70
C ASP A 68 14.39 7.66 2.24
N LEU A 69 14.28 6.44 2.77
CA LEU A 69 14.33 6.14 4.20
C LEU A 69 15.51 5.23 4.57
N ARG A 70 16.55 5.17 3.73
CA ARG A 70 17.75 4.38 4.01
C ARG A 70 18.59 5.07 5.10
N PRO A 71 18.86 4.41 6.23
CA PRO A 71 19.68 5.01 7.28
C PRO A 71 21.06 5.42 6.77
N GLY A 72 21.48 6.64 7.08
CA GLY A 72 22.77 7.20 6.64
C GLY A 72 22.81 7.70 5.19
N SER A 73 21.70 7.60 4.43
CA SER A 73 21.64 8.20 3.10
C SER A 73 21.74 9.73 3.15
N ALA A 74 22.47 10.31 2.19
CA ALA A 74 22.57 11.77 2.02
C ALA A 74 21.22 12.43 1.68
N THR A 75 20.27 11.65 1.15
CA THR A 75 18.91 12.09 0.79
C THR A 75 17.85 11.53 1.74
N TYR A 76 18.23 11.02 2.91
CA TYR A 76 17.28 10.51 3.90
C TYR A 76 16.21 11.54 4.23
N GLY A 77 14.94 11.11 4.22
CA GLY A 77 13.79 11.97 4.49
C GLY A 77 13.51 12.97 3.37
N THR A 78 13.78 12.63 2.11
CA THR A 78 13.43 13.47 0.95
C THR A 78 12.68 12.68 -0.12
N VAL A 79 11.80 13.36 -0.85
CA VAL A 79 11.21 12.82 -2.09
C VAL A 79 12.31 12.80 -3.15
N VAL A 80 12.74 11.61 -3.55
CA VAL A 80 13.78 11.42 -4.56
C VAL A 80 13.21 11.20 -5.97
N GLU A 81 11.92 10.88 -6.07
CA GLU A 81 11.22 10.72 -7.33
C GLU A 81 9.70 10.89 -7.14
N SER A 82 9.01 11.38 -8.17
CA SER A 82 7.56 11.46 -8.20
C SER A 82 7.01 11.54 -9.61
N GLY A 83 5.72 11.25 -9.77
CA GLY A 83 5.06 11.32 -11.05
C GLY A 83 3.56 11.04 -10.97
N THR A 84 2.98 10.76 -12.13
CA THR A 84 1.59 10.31 -12.27
C THR A 84 1.55 8.99 -13.02
N ALA A 85 0.49 8.21 -12.80
CA ALA A 85 0.18 6.98 -13.49
C ALA A 85 -1.32 6.91 -13.81
N ASP A 86 -1.67 6.24 -14.91
CA ASP A 86 -3.06 5.91 -15.21
C ASP A 86 -3.46 4.68 -14.39
N ALA A 87 -4.38 4.87 -13.43
CA ALA A 87 -4.94 3.80 -12.62
C ALA A 87 -5.98 2.94 -13.38
N LEU A 88 -6.10 3.11 -14.70
CA LEU A 88 -6.95 2.32 -15.61
C LEU A 88 -8.44 2.37 -15.26
N GLY A 89 -8.87 3.45 -14.61
CA GLY A 89 -10.24 3.63 -14.11
C GLY A 89 -10.54 2.92 -12.79
N TYR A 90 -9.56 2.29 -12.14
CA TYR A 90 -9.73 1.61 -10.85
C TYR A 90 -9.47 2.55 -9.67
N GLY A 91 -10.17 2.32 -8.54
CA GLY A 91 -9.93 3.02 -7.29
C GLY A 91 -8.94 2.27 -6.40
N ILE A 92 -7.77 2.84 -6.15
CA ILE A 92 -6.73 2.25 -5.29
C ILE A 92 -6.77 2.91 -3.91
N ALA A 93 -7.27 2.18 -2.91
CA ALA A 93 -7.31 2.66 -1.53
C ALA A 93 -6.04 2.31 -0.74
N ASP A 94 -5.35 1.23 -1.11
CA ASP A 94 -4.06 0.83 -0.54
C ASP A 94 -3.27 -0.07 -1.53
N TRP A 95 -2.02 -0.40 -1.20
CA TRP A 95 -1.18 -1.35 -1.93
C TRP A 95 -0.22 -2.07 -0.99
N VAL A 96 0.49 -3.07 -1.52
CA VAL A 96 1.54 -3.77 -0.79
C VAL A 96 2.71 -4.13 -1.69
N TYR A 97 3.93 -3.99 -1.18
CA TYR A 97 5.14 -4.55 -1.79
C TYR A 97 5.36 -5.97 -1.27
N ILE A 98 5.66 -6.93 -2.15
CA ILE A 98 5.99 -8.32 -1.76
C ILE A 98 7.40 -8.64 -2.29
N PRO A 99 8.43 -8.79 -1.43
CA PRO A 99 9.82 -8.87 -1.87
C PRO A 99 10.10 -10.02 -2.83
N SER A 100 9.51 -11.19 -2.57
CA SER A 100 9.65 -12.38 -3.41
C SER A 100 8.96 -12.26 -4.77
N ALA A 101 8.14 -11.23 -4.97
CA ALA A 101 7.39 -11.01 -6.20
C ALA A 101 8.08 -10.07 -7.20
N GLY A 102 9.29 -9.60 -6.89
CA GLY A 102 10.02 -8.63 -7.70
C GLY A 102 9.60 -7.18 -7.43
N ARG A 103 9.98 -6.26 -8.32
CA ARG A 103 9.81 -4.80 -8.16
C ARG A 103 8.40 -4.31 -8.53
N TRP A 104 7.41 -4.83 -7.81
CA TRP A 104 5.99 -4.54 -8.03
C TRP A 104 5.27 -4.19 -6.73
N LEU A 105 4.40 -3.19 -6.79
CA LEU A 105 3.39 -2.92 -5.76
C LEU A 105 2.05 -3.50 -6.22
N TYR A 106 1.43 -4.33 -5.39
CA TYR A 106 0.17 -5.01 -5.68
C TYR A 106 -0.99 -4.33 -4.97
N ALA A 107 -2.14 -4.26 -5.63
CA ALA A 107 -3.35 -3.71 -5.05
C ALA A 107 -4.57 -4.49 -5.51
N VAL A 108 -5.52 -4.71 -4.61
CA VAL A 108 -6.88 -5.09 -4.94
C VAL A 108 -7.70 -3.81 -4.94
N ALA A 109 -8.30 -3.49 -6.09
CA ALA A 109 -8.97 -2.22 -6.29
C ALA A 109 -10.47 -2.27 -6.10
N THR A 110 -11.03 -1.12 -5.72
CA THR A 110 -12.45 -0.80 -5.82
C THR A 110 -12.82 -0.52 -7.27
N ASN A 111 -14.09 -0.76 -7.61
CA ASN A 111 -14.72 -0.42 -8.89
C ASN A 111 -14.10 -1.18 -10.07
N SER A 112 -14.76 -2.24 -10.50
CA SER A 112 -14.48 -2.89 -11.79
C SER A 112 -15.34 -2.22 -12.85
N PRO A 113 -14.78 -1.53 -13.86
CA PRO A 113 -15.56 -1.13 -15.02
C PRO A 113 -16.18 -2.39 -15.64
N GLY A 114 -17.50 -2.61 -15.45
CA GLY A 114 -18.23 -3.75 -16.02
C GLY A 114 -18.73 -4.86 -15.08
N ALA A 115 -18.72 -4.68 -13.74
CA ALA A 115 -19.41 -5.56 -12.77
C ALA A 115 -18.87 -7.02 -12.73
N ASN A 116 -18.12 -7.48 -11.73
CA ASN A 116 -18.57 -7.64 -10.35
C ASN A 116 -17.46 -8.39 -9.60
N THR A 117 -16.51 -7.67 -8.99
CA THR A 117 -16.46 -7.49 -7.52
C THR A 117 -15.09 -6.95 -7.09
N SER A 118 -13.97 -7.48 -7.59
CA SER A 118 -12.62 -6.99 -7.23
C SER A 118 -11.60 -7.24 -8.33
N THR A 119 -10.60 -6.37 -8.46
CA THR A 119 -9.53 -6.49 -9.47
C THR A 119 -8.17 -6.45 -8.79
N LEU A 120 -7.35 -7.48 -9.00
CA LEU A 120 -5.93 -7.46 -8.65
C LEU A 120 -5.14 -6.75 -9.74
N LEU A 121 -4.42 -5.71 -9.32
CA LEU A 121 -3.55 -4.88 -10.13
C LEU A 121 -2.11 -4.98 -9.60
N ARG A 122 -1.18 -4.58 -10.45
CA ARG A 122 0.21 -4.33 -10.04
C ARG A 122 0.75 -3.07 -10.70
N PHE A 123 1.53 -2.30 -9.95
CA PHE A 123 2.27 -1.13 -10.40
C PHE A 123 3.75 -1.48 -10.52
N SER A 124 4.34 -1.21 -11.70
CA SER A 124 5.78 -1.38 -11.89
C SER A 124 6.54 -0.28 -11.19
N MET A 125 7.48 -0.63 -10.32
CA MET A 125 8.40 0.34 -9.72
C MET A 125 9.54 0.76 -10.66
N ASP A 126 9.62 0.15 -11.85
CA ASP A 126 10.65 0.46 -12.85
C ASP A 126 10.07 1.32 -13.99
N THR A 127 8.84 1.02 -14.45
CA THR A 127 8.18 1.77 -15.54
C THR A 127 7.11 2.73 -15.06
N HIS A 128 6.74 2.69 -13.78
CA HIS A 128 5.71 3.55 -13.16
C HIS A 128 4.32 3.43 -13.79
N THR A 129 3.96 2.22 -14.23
CA THR A 129 2.69 1.94 -14.90
C THR A 129 1.91 0.83 -14.21
N TRP A 130 0.58 0.94 -14.24
CA TRP A 130 -0.34 -0.10 -13.78
C TRP A 130 -0.60 -1.17 -14.83
N SER A 131 -0.87 -2.39 -14.38
CA SER A 131 -1.39 -3.48 -15.20
C SER A 131 -2.39 -4.33 -14.42
N VAL A 132 -3.41 -4.87 -15.12
CA VAL A 132 -4.36 -5.84 -14.56
C VAL A 132 -3.70 -7.20 -14.50
N VAL A 133 -3.72 -7.82 -13.32
CA VAL A 133 -3.32 -9.23 -13.13
C VAL A 133 -4.55 -10.12 -13.31
N ARG A 134 -5.63 -9.81 -12.59
CA ARG A 134 -6.85 -10.62 -12.59
C ARG A 134 -8.08 -9.83 -12.17
N GLN A 135 -9.20 -10.10 -12.81
CA GLN A 135 -10.54 -9.71 -12.34
C GLN A 135 -11.22 -10.92 -11.70
N TYR A 136 -11.86 -10.69 -10.56
CA TYR A 136 -12.54 -11.72 -9.78
C TYR A 136 -14.05 -11.51 -9.76
N THR A 137 -14.76 -12.60 -9.53
CA THR A 137 -16.20 -12.65 -9.28
C THR A 137 -16.48 -13.29 -7.94
N GLY A 138 -17.54 -12.85 -7.26
CA GLY A 138 -18.00 -13.46 -6.00
C GLY A 138 -17.24 -13.00 -4.75
N THR A 139 -16.42 -11.95 -4.87
CA THR A 139 -15.88 -11.22 -3.72
C THR A 139 -16.84 -10.09 -3.31
N PRO A 140 -16.64 -9.41 -2.18
CA PRO A 140 -17.41 -8.22 -1.85
C PRO A 140 -17.24 -7.10 -2.87
N SER A 141 -18.32 -6.37 -3.13
CA SER A 141 -18.27 -5.08 -3.82
C SER A 141 -18.02 -3.99 -2.79
N SER A 142 -16.75 -3.76 -2.45
CA SER A 142 -16.35 -2.75 -1.47
C SER A 142 -15.04 -2.06 -1.86
N THR A 143 -14.75 -0.98 -1.14
CA THR A 143 -13.39 -0.47 -1.05
C THR A 143 -12.53 -1.41 -0.23
N TRP A 144 -11.48 -1.93 -0.87
CA TRP A 144 -10.43 -2.68 -0.21
C TRP A 144 -9.47 -1.70 0.45
N GLY A 145 -9.70 -1.43 1.73
CA GLY A 145 -8.90 -0.51 2.55
C GLY A 145 -7.51 -1.07 2.82
N ALA A 146 -7.19 -1.31 4.09
CA ALA A 146 -5.90 -1.87 4.49
C ALA A 146 -5.55 -3.14 3.70
N GLN A 147 -4.37 -3.11 3.06
CA GLN A 147 -3.81 -4.23 2.32
C GLN A 147 -2.43 -4.59 2.88
N TYR A 148 -2.17 -5.87 3.05
CA TYR A 148 -0.93 -6.37 3.64
C TYR A 148 -0.59 -7.72 3.05
N GLY A 149 0.69 -8.04 3.03
CA GLY A 149 1.21 -9.16 2.25
C GLY A 149 2.07 -10.06 3.10
N ILE A 150 2.18 -11.30 2.62
CA ILE A 150 3.17 -12.26 3.08
C ILE A 150 4.13 -12.59 1.94
N ASN A 151 5.39 -12.85 2.30
CA ASN A 151 6.45 -13.08 1.33
C ASN A 151 6.32 -14.41 0.55
N THR A 152 5.21 -15.14 0.71
CA THR A 152 4.83 -16.29 -0.14
C THR A 152 4.00 -15.89 -1.36
N GLY A 153 3.71 -14.59 -1.55
CA GLY A 153 2.91 -14.12 -2.68
C GLY A 153 1.40 -14.09 -2.43
N ILE A 154 0.98 -13.94 -1.18
CA ILE A 154 -0.43 -13.71 -0.84
C ILE A 154 -0.59 -12.28 -0.33
N LEU A 155 -1.55 -11.58 -0.92
CA LEU A 155 -2.06 -10.29 -0.47
C LEU A 155 -3.34 -10.53 0.33
N TYR A 156 -3.47 -9.90 1.48
CA TYR A 156 -4.69 -9.84 2.27
C TYR A 156 -5.27 -8.43 2.18
N ALA A 157 -6.59 -8.34 2.03
CA ALA A 157 -7.28 -7.07 1.89
C ALA A 157 -8.52 -7.01 2.79
N SER A 158 -8.72 -5.84 3.41
CA SER A 158 -9.88 -5.57 4.26
C SER A 158 -11.02 -4.96 3.47
N ASP A 159 -12.19 -5.61 3.47
CA ASP A 159 -13.45 -5.07 2.96
C ASP A 159 -13.97 -4.01 3.94
N ASN A 160 -13.94 -2.73 3.54
CA ASN A 160 -14.34 -1.62 4.42
C ASN A 160 -15.85 -1.58 4.70
N THR A 161 -16.67 -2.21 3.85
CA THR A 161 -18.14 -2.19 3.97
C THR A 161 -18.63 -3.35 4.82
N GLY A 162 -18.22 -4.57 4.51
CA GLY A 162 -18.64 -5.79 5.18
C GLY A 162 -17.75 -6.20 6.35
N GLY A 163 -16.53 -5.66 6.45
CA GLY A 163 -15.55 -6.02 7.47
C GLY A 163 -14.80 -7.32 7.19
N GLN A 164 -15.06 -7.98 6.06
CA GLN A 164 -14.44 -9.25 5.71
C GLN A 164 -12.96 -9.10 5.38
N ILE A 165 -12.14 -10.07 5.78
CA ILE A 165 -10.74 -10.18 5.35
C ILE A 165 -10.64 -11.27 4.30
N TRP A 166 -10.09 -10.92 3.14
CA TRP A 166 -9.90 -11.83 2.01
C TRP A 166 -8.43 -11.97 1.67
N SER A 167 -8.06 -13.15 1.19
CA SER A 167 -6.73 -13.43 0.63
C SER A 167 -6.80 -13.50 -0.89
N PHE A 168 -5.79 -12.96 -1.55
CA PHE A 168 -5.61 -12.83 -2.98
C PHE A 168 -4.19 -13.29 -3.34
N PRO A 169 -4.03 -14.48 -3.92
CA PRO A 169 -2.76 -14.89 -4.49
C PRO A 169 -2.35 -13.98 -5.65
N ILE A 170 -1.10 -13.49 -5.63
CA ILE A 170 -0.64 -12.51 -6.62
C ILE A 170 -0.41 -13.09 -8.02
N ASP A 171 -0.46 -14.42 -8.15
CA ASP A 171 -0.45 -15.13 -9.43
C ASP A 171 -1.81 -15.07 -10.14
N GLY A 172 -2.83 -14.48 -9.51
CA GLY A 172 -4.17 -14.35 -10.06
C GLY A 172 -5.05 -15.59 -9.85
N SER A 173 -4.63 -16.56 -9.03
CA SER A 173 -5.50 -17.67 -8.61
C SER A 173 -6.64 -17.19 -7.68
N ALA A 174 -7.56 -18.10 -7.37
CA ALA A 174 -8.84 -17.74 -6.76
C ALA A 174 -8.68 -17.13 -5.35
N PRO A 175 -9.44 -16.07 -5.01
CA PRO A 175 -9.38 -15.46 -3.71
C PRO A 175 -10.19 -16.27 -2.69
N THR A 176 -9.82 -16.17 -1.42
CA THR A 176 -10.49 -16.92 -0.33
C THR A 176 -10.87 -15.97 0.80
N HIS A 177 -12.10 -16.04 1.29
CA HIS A 177 -12.53 -15.41 2.54
C HIS A 177 -11.79 -16.07 3.70
N VAL A 178 -11.11 -15.26 4.50
CA VAL A 178 -10.24 -15.74 5.59
C VAL A 178 -10.98 -15.65 6.92
N THR A 179 -11.57 -14.50 7.21
CA THR A 179 -12.25 -14.22 8.48
C THR A 179 -13.09 -12.96 8.38
N ASP A 180 -13.89 -12.69 9.41
CA ASP A 180 -14.66 -11.46 9.56
C ASP A 180 -14.01 -10.56 10.62
N GLY A 181 -13.84 -9.29 10.27
CA GLY A 181 -13.51 -8.20 11.18
C GLY A 181 -14.64 -7.16 11.24
N PRO A 182 -14.44 -6.05 11.94
CA PRO A 182 -15.40 -4.94 11.91
C PRO A 182 -15.29 -4.15 10.59
N PRO A 183 -16.41 -3.68 10.02
CA PRO A 183 -16.39 -2.65 8.98
C PRO A 183 -15.62 -1.41 9.46
N SER A 184 -14.85 -0.80 8.56
CA SER A 184 -14.13 0.44 8.87
C SER A 184 -13.91 1.28 7.63
N GLY A 185 -14.23 2.57 7.71
CA GLY A 185 -13.84 3.56 6.71
C GLY A 185 -12.44 4.14 6.92
N GLN A 186 -11.77 3.76 8.00
CA GLN A 186 -10.44 4.24 8.38
C GLN A 186 -9.62 3.06 8.91
N ASN A 187 -8.86 2.43 8.04
CA ASN A 187 -7.92 1.38 8.38
C ASN A 187 -6.66 1.53 7.53
N ASP A 188 -5.56 0.96 8.03
CA ASP A 188 -4.29 0.86 7.33
C ASP A 188 -3.60 -0.41 7.85
N GLY A 189 -2.69 -0.96 7.06
CA GLY A 189 -1.96 -2.19 7.36
C GLY A 189 -0.49 -2.05 6.99
N ALA A 190 0.35 -2.82 7.66
CA ALA A 190 1.71 -3.07 7.22
C ALA A 190 1.87 -4.56 6.95
N ARG A 191 2.62 -4.91 5.91
CA ARG A 191 2.98 -6.30 5.60
C ARG A 191 3.87 -6.93 6.67
N CYS A 192 3.85 -8.25 6.74
CA CYS A 192 4.86 -9.01 7.48
C CYS A 192 6.06 -9.29 6.55
N VAL A 193 7.20 -8.64 6.79
CA VAL A 193 8.31 -8.63 5.80
C VAL A 193 9.13 -9.92 5.77
N LEU A 194 9.32 -10.60 6.91
CA LEU A 194 10.18 -11.78 7.05
C LEU A 194 9.42 -12.95 7.69
N ASN A 195 8.31 -13.36 7.07
CA ASN A 195 7.37 -14.33 7.63
C ASN A 195 7.58 -15.78 7.16
N ILE A 196 8.75 -16.08 6.60
CA ILE A 196 9.20 -17.44 6.29
C ILE A 196 10.56 -17.61 6.94
N LEU A 197 10.63 -18.44 7.97
CA LEU A 197 11.87 -18.98 8.54
C LEU A 197 12.27 -20.24 7.77
#